data_AF-A0A3P7FE30-F1
#
_entry.id   AF-A0A3P7FE30-F1
#
_cell.length_a   1.000
_cell.length_b   1.000
_cell.length_c   1.000
_cell.angle_alpha   90.00
_cell.angle_beta   90.00
_cell.angle_gamma   90.00
#
_symmetry.space_group_name_H-M   'P 1'
#
loop_
_entity.id
_entity.type
_entity.pdbx_description
1 polymer ?
#
loop_
_entity_poly.entity_id
_entity_poly.type
_entity_poly.pdbx_seq_one_letter_code
_entity_poly.pdbx_strand_id
1 'polypeptide(L)'
;MALLHINLREVLLDDDVKLEEIAEKLAGYSGADITNVCRDASMMSMRRAIEGLSVEEIKGLRTADLNLPTRMRDFEEAISRVSKSVSAADVGKYEKWMQEFGAT
;
A
#
# COMPACT_ATOMS: atom_id res chain seq x y z
N MET A 1 6.91 -2.35 -10.18
CA MET A 1 7.16 -0.90 -10.19
C MET A 1 5.98 -0.07 -10.67
N ALA A 2 5.45 -0.27 -11.87
CA ALA A 2 4.41 0.59 -12.44
C ALA A 2 3.20 0.85 -11.51
N LEU A 3 2.70 -0.18 -10.83
CA LEU A 3 1.57 -0.04 -9.90
C LEU A 3 1.88 0.83 -8.67
N LEU A 4 3.10 0.77 -8.13
CA LEU A 4 3.49 1.63 -6.99
C LEU A 4 3.54 3.09 -7.42
N HIS A 5 4.14 3.39 -8.57
CA HIS A 5 4.17 4.76 -9.10
C HIS A 5 2.77 5.32 -9.38
N ILE A 6 1.85 4.50 -9.88
CA ILE A 6 0.47 4.93 -10.13
C ILE A 6 -0.25 5.24 -8.80
N ASN A 7 -0.14 4.34 -7.82
CA ASN A 7 -0.83 4.49 -6.54
C ASN A 7 -0.25 5.60 -5.65
N LEU A 8 1.04 5.90 -5.78
CA LEU A 8 1.75 6.88 -4.94
C LEU A 8 1.91 8.24 -5.61
N ARG A 9 1.35 8.46 -6.80
CA ARG A 9 1.53 9.70 -7.59
C ARG A 9 1.12 10.97 -6.85
N GLU A 10 0.09 10.88 -6.02
CA GLU A 10 -0.48 12.01 -5.28
C GLU A 10 -0.12 11.96 -3.79
N VAL A 11 0.77 11.05 -3.40
CA VAL A 11 1.20 10.83 -2.02
C VAL A 11 2.54 11.52 -1.82
N LEU A 12 2.63 12.37 -0.79
CA LEU A 12 3.91 12.92 -0.37
C LEU A 12 4.74 11.80 0.27
N LEU A 13 5.91 11.51 -0.27
CA LEU A 13 6.84 10.51 0.26
C LEU A 13 7.98 11.21 1.00
N ASP A 14 8.40 10.63 2.13
CA ASP A 14 9.59 11.04 2.86
C ASP A 14 10.85 10.51 2.15
N ASP A 15 12.01 11.11 2.39
CA ASP A 15 13.26 10.76 1.71
C ASP A 15 13.76 9.35 2.10
N ASP A 16 13.23 8.79 3.20
CA ASP A 16 13.52 7.44 3.67
C ASP A 16 12.82 6.32 2.87
N VAL A 17 11.87 6.68 1.99
CA VAL A 17 11.06 5.73 1.23
C VAL A 17 11.86 5.17 0.06
N LYS A 18 12.07 3.85 0.07
CA LYS A 18 12.75 3.12 -1.02
C LYS A 18 11.76 2.22 -1.75
N LEU A 19 11.32 2.68 -2.92
CA LEU A 19 10.29 1.99 -3.71
C LEU A 19 10.75 0.61 -4.19
N GLU A 20 12.06 0.43 -4.44
CA GLU A 20 12.66 -0.85 -4.82
C GLU A 20 12.53 -1.89 -3.70
N GLU A 21 12.82 -1.52 -2.46
CA GLU A 21 12.67 -2.42 -1.30
C GLU A 21 11.19 -2.79 -1.06
N ILE A 22 10.28 -1.83 -1.25
CA ILE A 22 8.83 -2.07 -1.18
C ILE A 22 8.40 -3.05 -2.28
N ALA A 23 8.95 -2.93 -3.49
CA ALA A 23 8.69 -3.86 -4.59
C ALA A 23 8.96 -5.31 -4.24
N GLU A 24 10.14 -5.53 -3.65
CA GLU A 24 10.65 -6.86 -3.36
C GLU A 24 9.76 -7.50 -2.29
N LYS A 25 9.36 -6.73 -1.28
CA LYS A 25 8.40 -7.16 -0.25
C LYS A 25 7.02 -7.48 -0.82
N LEU A 26 6.59 -6.75 -1.85
CA LEU A 26 5.30 -6.95 -2.53
C LEU A 26 5.35 -7.99 -3.66
N ALA A 27 6.45 -8.73 -3.82
CA ALA A 27 6.51 -9.81 -4.79
C ALA A 27 5.42 -10.88 -4.50
N GLY A 28 4.61 -11.16 -5.53
CA GLY A 28 3.48 -12.08 -5.45
C GLY A 28 2.20 -11.50 -4.83
N TYR A 29 2.15 -10.19 -4.55
CA TYR A 29 0.91 -9.49 -4.24
C TYR A 29 0.10 -9.26 -5.53
N SER A 30 -1.24 -9.34 -5.45
CA SER A 30 -2.09 -8.93 -6.57
C SER A 30 -2.07 -7.41 -6.74
N GLY A 31 -2.52 -6.91 -7.90
CA GLY A 31 -2.65 -5.47 -8.11
C GLY A 31 -3.57 -4.80 -7.07
N ALA A 32 -4.63 -5.50 -6.64
CA ALA A 32 -5.52 -5.02 -5.59
C ALA A 32 -4.81 -4.93 -4.23
N ASP A 33 -3.99 -5.93 -3.89
CA ASP A 33 -3.23 -5.92 -2.62
C ASP A 33 -2.21 -4.77 -2.60
N ILE A 34 -1.50 -4.55 -3.71
CA ILE A 34 -0.54 -3.44 -3.85
C ILE A 34 -1.24 -2.09 -3.65
N THR A 35 -2.41 -1.90 -4.27
CA THR A 35 -3.22 -0.70 -4.08
C THR A 35 -3.65 -0.52 -2.62
N ASN A 36 -4.07 -1.61 -1.97
CA ASN A 36 -4.46 -1.57 -0.55
C ASN A 36 -3.29 -1.21 0.37
N VAL A 37 -2.09 -1.75 0.12
CA VAL A 37 -0.87 -1.40 0.86
C VAL A 37 -0.56 0.09 0.71
N CYS A 38 -0.55 0.61 -0.52
CA CYS A 38 -0.27 2.03 -0.77
C CYS A 38 -1.28 2.94 -0.08
N ARG A 39 -2.57 2.55 -0.11
CA ARG A 39 -3.64 3.29 0.54
C ARG A 39 -3.52 3.27 2.06
N ASP A 40 -3.24 2.12 2.67
CA ASP A 40 -3.11 2.02 4.13
C ASP A 40 -1.89 2.82 4.62
N ALA A 41 -0.74 2.72 3.93
CA ALA A 41 0.45 3.52 4.23
C ALA A 41 0.17 5.04 4.16
N SER A 42 -0.54 5.49 3.12
CA SER A 42 -0.93 6.90 2.98
C SER A 42 -1.92 7.36 4.05
N MET A 43 -2.77 6.47 4.56
CA MET A 43 -3.67 6.79 5.67
C MET A 43 -2.94 6.88 7.01
N MET A 44 -1.81 6.18 7.17
CA MET A 44 -1.03 6.26 8.40
C MET A 44 -0.37 7.62 8.60
N SER A 45 0.12 8.25 7.53
CA SER A 45 0.65 9.62 7.62
C SER A 45 -0.43 10.62 8.03
N MET A 46 -1.63 10.48 7.48
CA MET A 46 -2.79 11.28 7.89
C MET A 46 -3.20 11.02 9.35
N ARG A 47 -3.23 9.76 9.81
CA ARG A 47 -3.56 9.43 11.21
C ARG A 47 -2.60 10.10 12.19
N ARG A 48 -1.30 10.15 11.87
CA ARG A 48 -0.32 10.88 12.67
C ARG A 48 -0.54 12.39 12.66
N ALA A 49 -0.96 12.95 11.53
CA ALA A 49 -1.22 14.39 11.42
C ALA A 49 -2.33 14.85 12.38
N ILE A 50 -3.29 13.96 12.68
CA ILE A 50 -4.41 14.24 13.58
C ILE A 50 -4.25 13.61 14.97
N GLU A 51 -3.14 12.92 15.24
CA GLU A 51 -2.93 12.23 16.50
C GLU A 51 -2.80 13.24 17.64
N GLY A 52 -3.63 13.08 18.69
CA GLY A 52 -3.66 13.98 19.84
C GLY A 52 -4.50 15.25 19.66
N LEU A 53 -5.15 15.44 18.50
CA LEU A 53 -6.08 16.55 18.26
C LEU A 53 -7.51 16.19 18.65
N SER A 54 -8.26 17.18 19.16
CA SER A 54 -9.70 17.09 19.36
C SER A 54 -10.47 17.15 18.04
N VAL A 55 -11.74 16.75 18.06
CA VAL A 55 -12.62 16.79 16.87
C VAL A 55 -12.78 18.22 16.35
N GLU A 56 -12.82 19.20 17.24
CA GLU A 56 -12.91 20.62 16.92
C GLU A 56 -11.64 21.12 16.21
N GLU A 57 -10.46 20.70 16.69
CA GLU A 57 -9.17 21.02 16.07
C GLU A 57 -9.05 20.37 14.68
N ILE A 58 -9.44 19.10 14.54
CA ILE A 58 -9.41 18.38 13.26
C ILE A 58 -10.30 19.06 12.22
N LYS A 59 -11.49 19.55 12.62
CA LYS A 59 -12.40 20.30 11.72
C LYS A 59 -11.82 21.64 11.27
N GLY A 60 -10.89 22.22 12.03
CA GLY A 60 -10.21 23.47 11.71
C GLY A 60 -8.98 23.30 10.82
N LEU A 61 -8.48 22.07 10.64
CA LEU A 61 -7.30 21.81 9.82
C LEU A 61 -7.57 22.05 8.34
N ARG A 62 -6.59 22.62 7.64
CA ARG A 62 -6.62 22.69 6.18
C ARG A 62 -6.10 21.38 5.62
N THR A 63 -6.50 21.05 4.40
CA THR A 63 -6.02 19.85 3.69
C THR A 63 -4.49 19.80 3.59
N ALA A 64 -3.83 20.96 3.51
CA ALA A 64 -2.37 21.04 3.51
C ALA A 64 -1.73 20.57 4.83
N ASP A 65 -2.40 20.79 5.96
CA ASP A 65 -1.90 20.42 7.30
C ASP A 65 -2.02 18.90 7.55
N LEU A 66 -2.83 18.20 6.74
CA LEU A 66 -3.00 16.73 6.77
C LEU A 66 -2.00 15.98 5.87
N ASN A 67 -1.31 16.69 4.98
CA ASN A 67 -0.44 16.09 3.96
C ASN A 67 0.97 15.86 4.51
N LEU A 68 1.08 15.06 5.57
CA LEU A 68 2.38 14.65 6.09
C LEU A 68 3.06 13.66 5.13
N PRO A 69 4.40 13.71 4.98
CA PRO A 69 5.13 12.70 4.24
C PRO A 69 4.87 11.30 4.79
N THR A 70 4.59 10.37 3.88
CA THR A 70 4.50 8.94 4.15
C THR A 70 5.92 8.39 4.22
N ARG A 71 6.22 7.70 5.32
CA ARG A 71 7.56 7.19 5.64
C ARG A 71 7.68 5.72 5.31
N MET A 72 8.91 5.22 5.21
CA MET A 72 9.17 3.79 4.99
C MET A 72 8.47 2.89 6.01
N ARG A 73 8.46 3.30 7.30
CA ARG A 73 7.76 2.56 8.37
C ARG A 73 6.25 2.38 8.12
N ASP A 74 5.62 3.31 7.42
CA ASP A 74 4.19 3.26 7.13
C ASP A 74 3.89 2.15 6.11
N PHE A 75 4.80 1.98 5.15
CA PHE A 75 4.74 0.85 4.23
C PHE A 75 5.02 -0.47 4.93
N GLU A 76 5.99 -0.52 5.85
CA GLU A 76 6.28 -1.75 6.61
C GLU A 76 5.08 -2.19 7.44
N GLU A 77 4.43 -1.26 8.15
CA GLU A 77 3.24 -1.56 8.92
C GLU A 77 2.07 -1.95 7.99
N ALA A 78 1.83 -1.21 6.90
CA ALA A 78 0.80 -1.55 5.92
C ALA A 78 0.99 -2.96 5.33
N ILE A 79 2.22 -3.33 4.96
CA ILE A 79 2.56 -4.67 4.45
C ILE A 79 2.30 -5.74 5.52
N SER A 80 2.59 -5.45 6.79
CA SER A 80 2.33 -6.39 7.88
C SER A 80 0.84 -6.64 8.14
N ARG A 81 -0.01 -5.64 7.84
CA ARG A 81 -1.47 -5.71 8.06
C ARG A 81 -2.21 -6.25 6.84
N VAL A 82 -1.73 -5.94 5.64
CA VAL A 82 -2.32 -6.42 4.37
C VAL A 82 -1.73 -7.78 4.03
N SER A 83 -2.49 -8.84 4.36
CA SER A 83 -2.19 -10.20 3.93
C SER A 83 -2.41 -10.38 2.42
N LYS A 84 -1.62 -11.26 1.79
CA LYS A 84 -1.77 -11.65 0.38
C LYS A 84 -3.17 -12.26 0.20
N SER A 85 -4.04 -11.61 -0.58
CA SER A 85 -5.41 -12.13 -0.81
C SER A 85 -5.43 -13.35 -1.73
N VAL A 86 -4.42 -13.48 -2.59
CA VAL A 86 -4.19 -14.67 -3.42
C VAL A 86 -3.08 -15.48 -2.76
N SER A 87 -3.42 -16.67 -2.27
CA SER A 87 -2.42 -17.57 -1.72
C SER A 87 -1.61 -18.20 -2.86
N ALA A 88 -0.33 -18.52 -2.62
CA ALA A 88 0.47 -19.27 -3.60
C ALA A 88 -0.17 -20.62 -3.99
N ALA A 89 -1.03 -21.17 -3.13
CA ALA A 89 -1.81 -22.37 -3.39
C ALA A 89 -2.93 -22.14 -4.43
N ASP A 90 -3.53 -20.95 -4.48
CA ASP A 90 -4.55 -20.61 -5.48
C ASP A 90 -3.91 -20.40 -6.85
N VAL A 91 -2.73 -19.78 -6.90
CA VAL A 91 -1.92 -19.63 -8.13
C VAL A 91 -1.54 -21.00 -8.68
N GLY A 92 -1.01 -21.91 -7.84
CA GLY A 92 -0.59 -23.25 -8.30
C GLY A 92 -1.76 -24.13 -8.79
N LYS A 93 -2.96 -23.97 -8.23
CA LYS A 93 -4.17 -24.64 -8.74
C LYS A 93 -4.59 -24.08 -10.10
N TYR A 94 -4.55 -22.76 -10.26
CA TYR A 94 -4.85 -22.12 -11.55
C TYR A 94 -3.82 -22.47 -12.63
N GLU A 95 -2.52 -22.51 -12.30
CA GLU A 95 -1.46 -22.90 -13.23
C GLU A 95 -1.62 -24.35 -13.71
N LYS A 96 -1.92 -25.28 -12.80
CA LYS A 96 -2.22 -26.67 -13.17
C LYS A 96 -3.45 -26.77 -14.05
N TRP A 97 -4.51 -26.05 -13.71
CA TRP A 97 -5.74 -26.03 -14.49
C TRP A 97 -5.53 -25.43 -15.88
N MET A 98 -4.71 -24.38 -16.00
CA MET A 98 -4.29 -23.80 -17.28
C MET A 98 -3.40 -24.74 -18.09
N GLN A 99 -2.55 -25.55 -17.45
CA GLN A 99 -1.77 -26.58 -18.14
C GLN A 99 -2.63 -27.71 -18.70
N GLU A 100 -3.69 -28.11 -17.98
CA GLU A 100 -4.58 -29.19 -18.41
C GLU A 100 -5.67 -28.74 -19.39
N PHE A 101 -6.18 -27.50 -19.25
CA PHE A 101 -7.37 -27.03 -19.97
C PHE A 101 -7.19 -25.67 -20.65
N GLY A 102 -5.99 -25.09 -20.62
CA GLY A 102 -5.70 -23.82 -21.28
C GLY A 102 -5.83 -23.95 -22.79
N ALA A 103 -6.77 -23.21 -23.37
CA ALA A 103 -6.91 -23.13 -24.82
C ALA A 103 -5.63 -22.52 -25.44
N THR A 104 -5.08 -23.21 -26.44
CA THR A 104 -3.97 -22.74 -27.29
C THR A 104 -4.49 -21.80 -28.37
#